data_AF-A0A9J7AR90-F1
#
_entry.id   AF-A0A9J7AR90-F1
#
_cell.length_a   1.000
_cell.length_b   1.000
_cell.length_c   1.000
_cell.angle_alpha   90.00
_cell.angle_beta   90.00
_cell.angle_gamma   90.00
#
_symmetry.space_group_name_H-M   'P 1'
#
loop_
_entity.id
_entity.type
_entity.pdbx_description
1 polymer ?
#
loop_
_entity_poly.entity_id
_entity_poly.type
_entity_poly.pdbx_seq_one_letter_code
_entity_poly.pdbx_strand_id
1 'polypeptide(L)'
;MADEFSSAEPQDETPAPRRAAPRRETQPELDAETRHEFITLYTDASANIRFAKSQQWHMLIYFSALCIGVVAVGVWLRWGDVSLIAFLFYLVWLFSFATVGSLLMLQSWQSSEAKKQAFIRSYMGELTRAALAQKSRVTGDVHRYVMLAFMLLYVEMATLAVSRMLWPHF
;
A
#
# COMPACT_ATOMS: atom_id res chain seq x y z
N MET A 1 30.38 -62.03 -54.06
CA MET A 1 30.33 -60.91 -53.10
C MET A 1 28.85 -60.65 -52.87
N ALA A 2 28.19 -61.45 -52.03
CA ALA A 2 28.25 -61.47 -50.56
C ALA A 2 27.48 -60.27 -49.97
N ASP A 3 26.55 -60.63 -49.07
CA ASP A 3 25.89 -59.84 -48.03
C ASP A 3 24.69 -58.97 -48.46
N GLU A 4 23.53 -58.95 -47.78
CA GLU A 4 23.03 -59.68 -46.60
C GLU A 4 21.52 -59.38 -46.49
N PHE A 5 20.81 -60.25 -45.78
CA PHE A 5 19.43 -60.08 -45.33
C PHE A 5 19.25 -58.83 -44.47
N SER A 6 18.04 -58.24 -44.44
CA SER A 6 17.21 -58.21 -43.22
C SER A 6 16.11 -57.14 -43.30
N SER A 7 14.88 -57.60 -43.14
CA SER A 7 13.66 -56.83 -42.86
C SER A 7 13.83 -55.92 -41.64
N ALA A 8 13.17 -54.75 -41.64
CA ALA A 8 12.74 -54.08 -40.41
C ALA A 8 11.54 -53.16 -40.66
N GLU A 9 10.59 -53.29 -39.74
CA GLU A 9 9.25 -52.73 -39.60
C GLU A 9 9.16 -51.18 -39.51
N PRO A 10 7.94 -50.61 -39.61
CA PRO A 10 7.70 -49.17 -39.53
C PRO A 10 8.23 -48.61 -38.20
N GLN A 11 8.93 -47.49 -38.28
CA GLN A 11 9.39 -46.76 -37.10
C GLN A 11 8.19 -46.29 -36.29
N ASP A 12 7.98 -47.01 -35.20
CA ASP A 12 7.17 -46.72 -34.03
C ASP A 12 7.35 -45.25 -33.62
N GLU A 13 6.36 -44.41 -33.93
CA GLU A 13 6.22 -43.07 -33.36
C GLU A 13 5.98 -43.23 -31.85
N THR A 14 7.06 -43.37 -31.09
CA THR A 14 7.01 -43.27 -29.64
C THR A 14 6.41 -41.89 -29.30
N PRO A 15 5.18 -41.79 -28.77
CA PRO A 15 4.64 -40.50 -28.40
C PRO A 15 5.49 -39.99 -27.25
N ALA A 16 6.17 -38.86 -27.46
CA ALA A 16 6.89 -38.17 -26.41
C ALA A 16 5.99 -38.11 -25.16
N PRO A 17 6.49 -38.44 -23.96
CA PRO A 17 5.66 -38.45 -22.76
C PRO A 17 5.02 -37.07 -22.64
N ARG A 18 3.70 -37.03 -22.87
CA ARG A 18 2.87 -35.85 -22.61
C ARG A 18 3.21 -35.44 -21.20
N ARG A 19 3.93 -34.31 -21.04
CA ARG A 19 4.16 -33.68 -19.73
C ARG A 19 2.83 -33.75 -19.01
N ALA A 20 2.79 -34.52 -17.91
CA ALA A 20 1.60 -34.56 -17.08
C ALA A 20 1.19 -33.11 -16.84
N ALA A 21 -0.04 -32.75 -17.22
CA ALA A 21 -0.57 -31.45 -16.92
C ALA A 21 -0.29 -31.18 -15.44
N PRO A 22 0.23 -29.99 -15.07
CA PRO A 22 0.57 -29.70 -13.69
C PRO A 22 -0.64 -30.10 -12.85
N ARG A 23 -0.44 -31.05 -11.94
CA ARG A 23 -1.48 -31.58 -11.06
C ARG A 23 -2.12 -30.35 -10.43
N ARG A 24 -3.33 -29.99 -10.89
CA ARG A 24 -4.15 -28.96 -10.24
C ARG A 24 -4.32 -29.49 -8.84
N GLU A 25 -3.55 -28.97 -7.89
CA GLU A 25 -3.88 -29.11 -6.49
C GLU A 25 -5.25 -28.47 -6.36
N THR A 26 -6.28 -29.31 -6.38
CA THR A 26 -7.66 -28.92 -6.13
C THR A 26 -7.65 -28.39 -4.71
N GLN A 27 -7.50 -27.07 -4.63
CA GLN A 27 -7.66 -26.35 -3.40
C GLN A 27 -8.98 -26.81 -2.78
N PRO A 28 -9.02 -27.16 -1.49
CA PRO A 28 -10.21 -27.72 -0.88
C PRO A 28 -11.39 -26.82 -1.22
N GLU A 29 -12.46 -27.41 -1.74
CA GLU A 29 -13.64 -26.67 -2.16
C GLU A 29 -14.23 -26.03 -0.91
N LEU A 30 -14.07 -24.71 -0.78
CA LEU A 30 -14.68 -23.97 0.32
C LEU A 30 -16.20 -24.15 0.22
N ASP A 31 -16.80 -24.60 1.32
CA ASP A 31 -18.25 -24.61 1.46
C ASP A 31 -18.82 -23.19 1.27
N ALA A 32 -20.12 -23.09 1.02
CA ALA A 32 -20.77 -21.81 0.73
C ALA A 32 -20.73 -20.80 1.91
N GLU A 33 -20.83 -21.27 3.14
CA GLU A 33 -20.71 -20.50 4.38
C GLU A 33 -19.28 -19.98 4.58
N THR A 34 -18.26 -20.85 4.50
CA THR A 34 -16.85 -20.44 4.58
C THR A 34 -16.50 -19.44 3.46
N ARG A 35 -17.04 -19.63 2.25
CA ARG A 35 -16.87 -18.68 1.14
C ARG A 35 -17.49 -17.32 1.46
N HIS A 36 -18.66 -17.31 2.09
CA HIS A 36 -19.32 -16.09 2.52
C HIS A 36 -18.49 -15.34 3.56
N GLU A 37 -17.96 -16.03 4.57
CA GLU A 37 -17.05 -15.44 5.57
C GLU A 37 -15.81 -14.83 4.92
N PHE A 38 -15.21 -15.52 3.95
CA PHE A 38 -14.03 -15.03 3.24
C PHE A 38 -14.33 -13.76 2.43
N ILE A 39 -15.50 -13.68 1.79
CA ILE A 39 -15.94 -12.47 1.08
C ILE A 39 -16.13 -11.33 2.07
N THR A 40 -16.80 -11.56 3.20
CA THR A 40 -17.01 -10.56 4.25
C THR A 40 -15.68 -10.03 4.81
N LEU A 41 -14.74 -10.92 5.12
CA LEU A 41 -13.40 -10.53 5.55
C LEU A 41 -12.63 -9.73 4.48
N TYR A 42 -12.83 -10.06 3.20
CA TYR A 42 -12.22 -9.33 2.10
C TYR A 42 -12.81 -7.91 1.94
N THR A 43 -14.13 -7.78 2.08
CA THR A 43 -14.82 -6.48 2.01
C THR A 43 -14.44 -5.59 3.18
N ASP A 44 -14.35 -6.14 4.39
CA ASP A 44 -13.94 -5.40 5.58
C ASP A 44 -12.49 -4.93 5.49
N ALA A 45 -11.58 -5.81 5.07
CA ALA A 45 -10.19 -5.42 4.80
C ALA A 45 -10.12 -4.30 3.74
N SER A 46 -10.97 -4.35 2.71
CA SER A 46 -11.03 -3.30 1.67
C SER A 46 -11.57 -1.97 2.20
N ALA A 47 -12.56 -2.02 3.10
CA ALA A 47 -13.09 -0.84 3.78
C ALA A 47 -12.03 -0.20 4.69
N ASN A 48 -11.31 -1.01 5.48
CA ASN A 48 -10.23 -0.54 6.36
C ASN A 48 -9.10 0.14 5.58
N ILE A 49 -8.70 -0.41 4.43
CA ILE A 49 -7.68 0.21 3.56
C ILE A 49 -8.13 1.60 3.09
N ARG A 50 -9.40 1.73 2.65
CA ARG A 50 -9.98 3.01 2.20
C ARG A 50 -10.09 4.01 3.34
N PHE A 51 -10.54 3.58 4.52
CA PHE A 51 -10.62 4.40 5.72
C PHE A 51 -9.24 4.96 6.09
N ALA A 52 -8.23 4.09 6.19
CA ALA A 52 -6.87 4.52 6.50
C ALA A 52 -6.32 5.49 5.43
N LYS A 53 -6.69 5.32 4.16
CA LYS A 53 -6.26 6.25 3.10
C LYS A 53 -6.93 7.61 3.23
N SER A 54 -8.21 7.63 3.57
CA SER A 54 -8.94 8.85 3.90
C SER A 54 -8.30 9.57 5.08
N GLN A 55 -7.96 8.82 6.13
CA GLN A 55 -7.30 9.37 7.31
C GLN A 55 -5.91 9.94 7.02
N GLN A 56 -5.13 9.31 6.12
CA GLN A 56 -3.86 9.89 5.67
C GLN A 56 -4.05 11.28 5.04
N TRP A 57 -5.09 11.48 4.23
CA TRP A 57 -5.40 12.80 3.64
C TRP A 57 -5.90 13.80 4.68
N HIS A 58 -6.74 13.38 5.63
CA HIS A 58 -7.19 14.25 6.72
C HIS A 58 -6.02 14.73 7.58
N MET A 59 -5.05 13.86 7.88
CA MET A 59 -3.85 14.25 8.62
C MET A 59 -3.09 15.39 7.93
N LEU A 60 -2.99 15.35 6.59
CA LEU A 60 -2.38 16.44 5.82
C LEU A 60 -3.20 17.72 5.94
N ILE A 61 -4.52 17.65 5.74
CA ILE A 61 -5.40 18.82 5.85
C ILE A 61 -5.30 19.47 7.24
N TYR A 62 -5.31 18.67 8.31
CA TYR A 62 -5.18 19.18 9.67
C TYR A 62 -3.82 19.80 9.92
N PHE A 63 -2.74 19.20 9.42
CA PHE A 63 -1.41 19.76 9.53
C PHE A 63 -1.26 21.08 8.74
N SER A 64 -1.83 21.15 7.52
CA SER A 64 -1.89 22.37 6.72
C SER A 64 -2.65 23.49 7.45
N ALA A 65 -3.82 23.16 8.01
CA ALA A 65 -4.63 24.11 8.77
C ALA A 65 -3.89 24.64 10.01
N LEU A 66 -3.16 23.77 10.71
CA LEU A 66 -2.28 24.17 11.81
C LEU A 66 -1.20 25.14 11.34
N CYS A 67 -0.49 24.83 10.25
CA CYS A 67 0.55 25.69 9.69
C CYS A 67 0.00 27.08 9.32
N ILE A 68 -1.16 27.13 8.66
CA ILE A 68 -1.84 28.39 8.32
C ILE A 68 -2.22 29.15 9.59
N GLY A 69 -2.77 28.47 10.58
CA GLY A 69 -3.16 29.06 11.86
C GLY A 69 -1.97 29.68 12.60
N VAL A 70 -0.84 28.97 12.67
CA VAL A 70 0.40 29.46 13.30
C VAL A 70 0.90 30.74 12.62
N VAL A 71 0.96 30.74 11.28
CA VAL A 71 1.39 31.93 10.52
C VAL A 71 0.40 33.08 10.71
N ALA A 72 -0.90 32.82 10.66
CA ALA A 72 -1.93 33.85 10.85
C ALA A 72 -1.84 34.51 12.23
N VAL A 73 -1.66 33.72 13.30
CA VAL A 73 -1.47 34.23 14.66
C VAL A 73 -0.19 35.07 14.76
N GLY A 74 0.90 34.60 14.18
CA GLY A 74 2.17 35.32 14.17
C GLY A 74 2.09 36.69 13.49
N VAL A 75 1.43 36.74 12.32
CA VAL A 75 1.16 37.99 11.59
C VAL A 75 0.24 38.92 12.38
N TRP A 76 -0.84 38.38 12.97
CA TRP A 76 -1.79 39.17 13.76
C TRP A 76 -1.13 39.86 14.96
N LEU A 77 -0.20 39.17 15.62
CA LEU A 77 0.58 39.69 16.75
C LEU A 77 1.84 40.46 16.33
N ARG A 78 2.04 40.68 15.02
CA ARG A 78 3.20 41.37 14.43
C ARG A 78 4.53 40.82 14.92
N TRP A 79 4.57 39.53 15.26
CA TRP A 79 5.75 38.85 15.77
C TRP A 79 6.40 39.52 17.01
N GLY A 80 5.59 40.17 17.86
CA GLY A 80 6.10 40.94 19.01
C GLY A 80 6.41 40.13 20.27
N ASP A 81 5.83 38.94 20.42
CA ASP A 81 5.99 38.09 21.60
C ASP A 81 6.91 36.90 21.30
N VAL A 82 8.17 37.00 21.74
CA VAL A 82 9.20 35.98 21.54
C VAL A 82 8.84 34.66 22.22
N SER A 83 8.19 34.71 23.40
CA SER A 83 7.82 33.49 24.13
C SER A 83 6.75 32.71 23.37
N LEU A 84 5.75 33.41 22.84
CA LEU A 84 4.71 32.79 22.02
C LEU A 84 5.28 32.23 20.71
N ILE A 85 6.19 32.95 20.05
CA ILE A 85 6.82 32.50 18.79
C ILE A 85 7.61 31.22 19.02
N ALA A 86 8.40 31.16 20.09
CA ALA A 86 9.12 29.96 20.48
C ALA A 86 8.16 28.79 20.75
N PHE A 87 7.06 29.04 21.46
CA PHE A 87 6.02 28.03 21.69
C PHE A 87 5.41 27.53 20.38
N LEU A 88 5.02 28.41 19.45
CA LEU A 88 4.45 28.03 18.16
C LEU A 88 5.43 27.24 17.29
N PHE A 89 6.72 27.56 17.34
CA PHE A 89 7.76 26.79 16.66
C PHE A 89 7.83 25.35 17.16
N TYR A 90 7.92 25.15 18.49
CA TYR A 90 7.96 23.80 19.05
C TYR A 90 6.65 23.05 18.80
N LEU A 91 5.51 23.75 18.80
CA LEU A 91 4.21 23.18 18.48
C LEU A 91 4.17 22.62 17.05
N VAL A 92 4.63 23.39 16.05
CA VAL A 92 4.67 22.94 14.65
C VAL A 92 5.54 21.70 14.50
N TRP A 93 6.72 21.68 15.12
CA TRP A 93 7.61 20.52 15.09
C TRP A 93 6.99 19.28 15.75
N LEU A 94 6.36 19.45 16.92
CA LEU A 94 5.68 18.35 17.61
C LEU A 94 4.58 17.73 16.74
N PHE A 95 3.75 18.58 16.12
CA PHE A 95 2.69 18.11 15.24
C PHE A 95 3.21 17.55 13.91
N SER A 96 4.36 18.01 13.41
CA SER A 96 5.06 17.41 12.27
C SER A 96 5.41 15.96 12.57
N PHE A 97 6.10 15.70 13.69
CA PHE A 97 6.46 14.33 14.11
C PHE A 97 5.23 13.45 14.35
N ALA A 98 4.19 13.99 15.00
CA ALA A 98 2.94 13.25 15.20
C ALA A 98 2.25 12.89 13.88
N THR A 99 2.27 13.81 12.90
CA THR A 99 1.70 13.59 11.57
C THR A 99 2.48 12.53 10.81
N VAL A 100 3.80 12.64 10.76
CA VAL A 100 4.69 11.63 10.15
C VAL A 100 4.48 10.26 10.78
N GLY A 101 4.50 10.18 12.11
CA GLY A 101 4.26 8.94 12.85
C GLY A 101 2.91 8.31 12.50
N SER A 102 1.86 9.13 12.43
CA SER A 102 0.52 8.68 12.04
C SER A 102 0.46 8.16 10.61
N LEU A 103 1.10 8.85 9.66
CA LEU A 103 1.16 8.42 8.26
C LEU A 103 1.87 7.07 8.11
N LEU A 104 2.98 6.87 8.81
CA LEU A 104 3.73 5.62 8.82
C LEU A 104 2.94 4.49 9.50
N MET A 105 2.26 4.77 10.61
CA MET A 105 1.42 3.78 11.30
C MET A 105 0.24 3.35 10.42
N LEU A 106 -0.47 4.30 9.81
CA LEU A 106 -1.55 4.02 8.85
C LEU A 106 -1.03 3.24 7.64
N GLN A 107 0.18 3.56 7.14
CA GLN A 107 0.80 2.78 6.08
C GLN A 107 1.12 1.35 6.54
N SER A 108 1.68 1.16 7.73
CA SER A 108 1.94 -0.18 8.26
C SER A 108 0.65 -1.00 8.34
N TRP A 109 -0.44 -0.38 8.81
CA TRP A 109 -1.75 -1.02 8.90
C TRP A 109 -2.32 -1.39 7.52
N GLN A 110 -2.36 -0.52 6.52
CA GLN A 110 -2.89 -0.98 5.22
C GLN A 110 -1.98 -2.03 4.56
N SER A 111 -0.70 -2.12 4.95
CA SER A 111 0.20 -3.20 4.49
C SER A 111 -0.17 -4.54 5.12
N SER A 112 -0.51 -4.58 6.42
CA SER A 112 -1.00 -5.81 7.06
C SER A 112 -2.36 -6.25 6.51
N GLU A 113 -3.29 -5.32 6.28
CA GLU A 113 -4.59 -5.63 5.66
C GLU A 113 -4.44 -6.15 4.23
N ALA A 114 -3.53 -5.58 3.43
CA ALA A 114 -3.24 -6.07 2.08
C ALA A 114 -2.65 -7.49 2.09
N LYS A 115 -1.85 -7.86 3.10
CA LYS A 115 -1.36 -9.24 3.28
C LYS A 115 -2.51 -10.19 3.61
N LYS A 116 -3.47 -9.78 4.46
CA LYS A 116 -4.67 -10.55 4.77
C LYS A 116 -5.52 -10.80 3.52
N GLN A 117 -5.69 -9.78 2.68
CA GLN A 117 -6.37 -9.92 1.38
C GLN A 117 -5.64 -10.88 0.43
N ALA A 118 -4.30 -10.83 0.38
CA ALA A 118 -3.52 -11.73 -0.45
C ALA A 118 -3.69 -13.20 -0.02
N PHE A 119 -3.79 -13.45 1.29
CA PHE A 119 -4.09 -14.79 1.83
C PHE A 119 -5.50 -15.24 1.42
N ILE A 120 -6.53 -14.42 1.65
CA ILE A 120 -7.93 -14.73 1.29
C ILE A 120 -8.06 -15.03 -0.22
N ARG A 121 -7.38 -14.24 -1.07
CA ARG A 121 -7.36 -14.44 -2.53
C ARG A 121 -6.81 -15.80 -2.95
N SER A 122 -5.91 -16.39 -2.16
CA SER A 122 -5.35 -17.69 -2.52
C SER A 122 -6.43 -18.77 -2.60
N TYR A 123 -7.45 -18.71 -1.75
CA TYR A 123 -8.58 -19.66 -1.65
C TYR A 123 -9.77 -19.35 -2.57
N MET A 124 -9.66 -18.30 -3.40
CA MET A 124 -10.72 -17.91 -4.33
C MET A 124 -10.63 -18.72 -5.63
N GLY A 125 -11.78 -18.92 -6.30
CA GLY A 125 -11.86 -19.64 -7.57
C GLY A 125 -11.00 -19.03 -8.68
N GLU A 126 -10.67 -19.84 -9.71
CA GLU A 126 -9.77 -19.43 -10.80
C GLU A 126 -10.21 -18.14 -11.51
N LEU A 127 -11.50 -17.99 -11.79
CA LEU A 127 -12.05 -16.80 -12.46
C LEU A 127 -11.88 -15.54 -11.61
N THR A 128 -12.19 -15.61 -10.31
CA THR A 128 -12.04 -14.48 -9.38
C THR A 128 -10.58 -14.09 -9.20
N ARG A 129 -9.68 -15.07 -9.12
CA ARG A 129 -8.24 -14.80 -9.07
C ARG A 129 -7.74 -14.16 -10.36
N ALA A 130 -8.17 -14.64 -11.52
CA ALA A 130 -7.82 -14.07 -12.81
C ALA A 130 -8.29 -12.61 -12.94
N ALA A 131 -9.52 -12.31 -12.52
CA ALA A 131 -10.04 -10.95 -12.48
C ALA A 131 -9.24 -10.03 -11.54
N LEU A 132 -8.87 -10.53 -10.34
CA LEU A 132 -8.07 -9.75 -9.38
C LEU A 132 -6.59 -9.62 -9.75
N ALA A 133 -6.05 -10.56 -10.52
CA ALA A 133 -4.68 -10.55 -11.02
C ALA A 133 -4.43 -9.51 -12.12
N GLN A 134 -5.50 -8.99 -12.73
CA GLN A 134 -5.41 -7.94 -13.76
C GLN A 134 -4.70 -6.67 -13.26
N LYS A 135 -4.74 -6.41 -11.94
CA LYS A 135 -4.00 -5.31 -11.33
C LYS A 135 -2.61 -5.77 -10.91
N SER A 136 -1.57 -5.21 -11.55
CA SER A 136 -0.17 -5.46 -11.18
C SER A 136 0.07 -5.09 -9.71
N ARG A 137 0.43 -6.10 -8.91
CA ARG A 137 0.72 -5.95 -7.47
C ARG A 137 1.92 -5.04 -7.23
N VAL A 138 2.97 -5.20 -8.04
CA VAL A 138 4.20 -4.39 -7.97
C VAL A 138 3.89 -2.93 -8.25
N THR A 139 3.10 -2.64 -9.28
CA THR A 139 2.70 -1.27 -9.62
C THR A 139 1.88 -0.63 -8.50
N GLY A 140 1.00 -1.42 -7.87
CA GLY A 140 0.20 -0.97 -6.73
C GLY A 140 1.05 -0.60 -5.51
N ASP A 141 2.03 -1.42 -5.17
CA ASP A 141 2.92 -1.19 -4.03
C ASP A 141 3.83 0.02 -4.28
N VAL A 142 4.43 0.14 -5.47
CA VAL A 142 5.24 1.31 -5.87
C VAL A 142 4.43 2.59 -5.75
N HIS A 143 3.23 2.64 -6.33
CA HIS A 143 2.40 3.84 -6.29
C HIS A 143 2.07 4.26 -4.85
N ARG A 144 1.84 3.29 -3.97
CA ARG A 144 1.53 3.54 -2.57
C ARG A 144 2.70 4.14 -1.79
N TYR A 145 3.92 3.63 -1.99
CA TYR A 145 5.11 4.18 -1.33
C TYR A 145 5.54 5.52 -1.92
N VAL A 146 5.39 5.71 -3.23
CA VAL A 146 5.62 7.01 -3.88
C VAL A 146 4.67 8.06 -3.32
N MET A 147 3.39 7.73 -3.20
CA MET A 147 2.41 8.63 -2.58
C MET A 147 2.80 8.96 -1.13
N LEU A 148 3.17 7.96 -0.33
CA LEU A 148 3.64 8.20 1.05
C LEU A 148 4.87 9.12 1.07
N ALA A 149 5.84 8.91 0.19
CA ALA A 149 7.02 9.76 0.10
C ALA A 149 6.65 11.23 -0.19
N PHE A 150 5.70 11.47 -1.11
CA PHE A 150 5.18 12.82 -1.36
C PHE A 150 4.47 13.42 -0.14
N MET A 151 3.69 12.62 0.61
CA MET A 151 3.03 13.09 1.83
C MET A 151 4.03 13.46 2.92
N LEU A 152 5.08 12.65 3.12
CA LEU A 152 6.14 12.95 4.08
C LEU A 152 6.92 14.20 3.66
N LEU A 153 7.33 14.28 2.39
CA LEU A 153 7.99 15.46 1.83
C LEU A 153 7.14 16.72 2.03
N TYR A 154 5.84 16.64 1.80
CA TYR A 154 4.92 17.76 2.01
C TYR A 154 4.95 18.25 3.46
N VAL A 155 4.82 17.33 4.43
CA VAL A 155 4.84 17.67 5.86
C VAL A 155 6.15 18.33 6.23
N GLU A 156 7.29 17.74 5.86
CA GLU A 156 8.62 18.29 6.16
C GLU A 156 8.83 19.67 5.49
N MET A 157 8.45 19.82 4.23
CA MET A 157 8.57 21.10 3.53
C MET A 157 7.69 22.19 4.15
N ALA A 158 6.47 21.87 4.58
CA ALA A 158 5.59 22.80 5.28
C ALA A 158 6.16 23.18 6.67
N THR A 159 6.64 22.20 7.44
CA THR A 159 7.33 22.42 8.72
C THR A 159 8.53 23.34 8.56
N LEU A 160 9.39 23.09 7.57
CA LEU A 160 10.56 23.91 7.27
C LEU A 160 10.17 25.32 6.83
N ALA A 161 9.15 25.47 5.99
CA ALA A 161 8.68 26.78 5.55
C ALA A 161 8.18 27.64 6.72
N VAL A 162 7.34 27.08 7.60
CA VAL A 162 6.83 27.78 8.79
C VAL A 162 7.96 28.06 9.78
N SER A 163 8.84 27.10 10.03
CA SER A 163 10.03 27.27 10.87
C SER A 163 10.91 28.42 10.37
N ARG A 164 11.09 28.53 9.05
CA ARG A 164 11.90 29.58 8.44
C ARG A 164 11.28 30.97 8.56
N MET A 165 9.94 31.06 8.63
CA MET A 165 9.21 32.30 8.92
C MET A 165 9.33 32.70 10.39
N LEU A 166 9.33 31.73 11.31
CA LEU A 166 9.46 31.97 12.75
C LEU A 166 10.90 32.33 13.17
N TRP A 167 11.91 31.74 12.50
CA TRP A 167 13.33 31.88 12.85
C TRP A 167 13.85 33.31 13.09
N PRO A 168 13.50 34.33 12.28
CA PRO A 168 14.01 35.70 12.46
C PRO A 168 13.48 36.41 13.72
N HIS A 169 12.49 35.84 14.39
CA HIS A 169 11.80 36.44 15.53
C HIS A 169 12.16 35.77 16.87
N PHE A 170 13.17 34.90 16.85
CA PHE A 170 13.83 34.39 18.04
C PHE A 170 14.91 35.35 18.55
#